data_AF-A0A9X3KK75-F1
#
_entry.id   AF-A0A9X3KK75-F1
#
_cell.length_a   1.000
_cell.length_b   1.000
_cell.length_c   1.000
_cell.angle_alpha   90.00
_cell.angle_beta   90.00
_cell.angle_gamma   90.00
#
_symmetry.space_group_name_H-M   'P 1'
#
loop_
_entity.id
_entity.type
_entity.pdbx_description
1 polymer ?
#
loop_
_entity_poly.entity_id
_entity_poly.type
_entity_poly.pdbx_seq_one_letter_code
_entity_poly.pdbx_strand_id
1 'polypeptide(L)' 'MKKLLAASALVAFSAGAVFAQEATGPDFSTLTSSIDYSTVITAIMQVAAGIITVLLAISGAKFVLGMIRRA' A
#
# COMPACT_ATOMS: atom_id res chain seq x y z
N MET A 1 -23.80 -12.40 -4.49
CA MET A 1 -22.89 -13.15 -3.60
C MET A 1 -21.47 -12.55 -3.47
N LYS A 2 -21.02 -11.65 -4.35
CA LYS A 2 -19.67 -11.01 -4.24
C LYS A 2 -19.53 -9.98 -3.10
N LYS A 3 -20.65 -9.39 -2.65
CA LYS A 3 -20.70 -8.40 -1.56
C LYS A 3 -20.50 -9.01 -0.16
N LEU A 4 -20.73 -10.32 -0.01
CA LEU A 4 -20.50 -11.05 1.24
C LEU A 4 -19.02 -11.37 1.46
N LEU A 5 -18.28 -11.65 0.37
CA LEU A 5 -16.82 -11.82 0.40
C LEU A 5 -16.07 -10.51 0.72
N ALA A 6 -16.58 -9.36 0.22
CA ALA A 6 -16.02 -8.05 0.57
C ALA A 6 -16.27 -7.69 2.05
N ALA A 7 -17.42 -8.07 2.60
CA ALA A 7 -17.72 -7.88 4.02
C ALA A 7 -16.88 -8.79 4.93
N SER A 8 -16.62 -10.04 4.52
CA SER A 8 -15.74 -10.96 5.28
C SER A 8 -14.28 -10.52 5.27
N ALA A 9 -13.81 -9.89 4.18
CA ALA A 9 -12.47 -9.31 4.11
C ALA A 9 -12.30 -8.09 5.03
N LEU A 10 -13.35 -7.27 5.19
CA LEU A 10 -13.35 -6.12 6.10
C LEU A 10 -13.38 -6.57 7.58
N VAL A 11 -14.14 -7.62 7.89
CA VAL A 11 -14.20 -8.20 9.25
C VAL A 11 -12.89 -8.93 9.60
N ALA A 12 -12.23 -9.56 8.62
CA ALA A 12 -10.91 -10.15 8.80
C ALA A 12 -9.82 -9.09 9.08
N PHE A 13 -9.95 -7.87 8.55
CA PHE A 13 -9.06 -6.75 8.87
C PHE A 13 -9.29 -6.23 10.30
N SER A 14 -10.53 -6.23 10.80
CA SER A 14 -10.84 -5.79 12.18
C SER A 14 -10.43 -6.80 13.27
N ALA A 15 -10.13 -8.05 12.91
CA ALA A 15 -9.73 -9.08 13.88
C ALA A 15 -8.35 -8.82 14.53
N GLY A 16 -7.56 -7.90 13.98
CA GLY A 16 -6.29 -7.46 14.58
C GLY A 16 -6.44 -6.58 15.82
N ALA A 17 -7.64 -6.08 16.15
CA ALA A 17 -7.84 -5.11 17.23
C ALA A 17 -8.08 -5.72 18.63
N VAL A 18 -8.16 -7.05 18.77
CA VAL A 18 -8.58 -7.73 20.02
C VAL A 18 -7.40 -8.19 20.89
N PHE A 19 -6.16 -8.16 20.41
CA PHE A 19 -4.99 -8.62 21.19
C PHE A 19 -4.25 -7.53 21.97
N ALA A 20 -4.85 -6.36 22.19
CA ALA A 20 -4.29 -5.35 23.09
C ALA A 20 -4.64 -5.67 24.56
N GLN A 21 -4.12 -6.79 25.08
CA GLN A 21 -4.04 -7.01 26.52
C GLN A 21 -2.79 -6.29 27.03
N GLU A 22 -2.99 -5.26 27.84
CA GLU A 22 -1.90 -4.50 28.46
C GLU A 22 -1.17 -5.39 29.47
N ALA A 23 -0.11 -6.05 29.02
CA ALA A 23 0.94 -6.54 29.90
C ALA A 23 1.95 -5.41 30.02
N THR A 24 1.93 -4.70 31.15
CA THR A 24 2.90 -3.65 31.49
C THR A 24 4.28 -4.27 31.75
N GLY A 25 4.90 -4.77 30.68
CA GLY A 25 6.34 -4.95 30.59
C GLY A 25 7.04 -3.58 30.49
N PRO A 26 8.38 -3.54 30.53
CA PRO A 26 9.13 -2.30 30.39
C PRO A 26 8.70 -1.55 29.12
N ASP A 27 8.39 -0.26 29.26
CA ASP A 27 7.97 0.57 28.13
C ASP A 27 9.16 0.87 27.21
N PHE A 28 9.16 0.24 26.04
CA PHE A 28 10.16 0.45 24.99
C PHE A 28 9.71 1.48 23.94
N SER A 29 8.57 2.15 24.13
CA SER A 29 8.05 3.19 23.23
C SER A 29 9.09 4.29 23.00
N THR A 30 9.92 4.58 24.00
CA THR A 30 11.05 5.53 23.87
C THR A 30 12.13 5.10 22.88
N LEU A 31 12.37 3.79 22.71
CA LEU A 31 13.33 3.25 21.74
C LEU A 31 12.74 3.17 20.33
N THR A 32 11.42 2.99 20.18
CA THR A 32 10.78 2.88 18.85
C THR A 32 10.33 4.23 18.31
N SER A 33 9.87 5.14 19.17
CA SER A 33 9.38 6.46 18.80
C SER A 33 10.49 7.43 18.40
N SER A 34 11.75 7.11 18.72
CA SER A 34 12.92 7.85 18.25
C SER A 34 13.34 7.51 16.81
N ILE A 35 12.76 6.46 16.21
CA ILE A 35 13.04 6.05 14.83
C ILE A 35 12.04 6.74 13.89
N ASP A 36 12.52 7.72 13.12
CA ASP A 36 11.73 8.39 12.08
C ASP A 36 11.74 7.60 10.77
N TYR A 37 10.58 7.07 10.38
CA TYR A 37 10.37 6.33 9.14
C TYR A 37 9.95 7.21 7.95
N SER A 38 9.72 8.50 8.14
CA SER A 38 9.25 9.43 7.10
C SER A 38 10.19 9.44 5.89
N THR A 39 11.49 9.45 6.14
CA THR A 39 12.53 9.41 5.09
C THR A 39 12.51 8.10 4.31
N VAL A 40 12.24 6.97 4.99
CA VAL A 40 12.16 5.65 4.34
C VAL A 40 10.92 5.55 3.47
N ILE A 41 9.78 6.01 3.98
CA ILE A 41 8.50 6.00 3.25
C ILE A 41 8.61 6.87 1.99
N THR A 42 9.17 8.08 2.11
CA THR A 42 9.35 8.99 0.97
C THR A 42 10.31 8.41 -0.07
N ALA A 43 11.40 7.78 0.34
CA ALA A 43 12.32 7.10 -0.58
C ALA A 43 11.63 5.97 -1.36
N ILE A 44 10.81 5.14 -0.68
CA ILE A 44 10.07 4.06 -1.35
C ILE A 44 9.06 4.62 -2.35
N MET A 45 8.34 5.69 -2.00
CA MET A 45 7.38 6.34 -2.91
C MET A 45 8.06 6.93 -4.15
N GLN A 46 9.27 7.48 -4.02
CA GLN A 46 10.03 7.98 -5.18
C GLN A 46 10.39 6.85 -6.15
N VAL A 47 10.85 5.71 -5.64
CA VAL A 47 11.16 4.54 -6.48
C VAL A 47 9.90 4.00 -7.15
N ALA A 48 8.80 3.88 -6.39
CA ALA A 48 7.51 3.43 -6.92
C ALA A 48 7.00 4.36 -8.04
N ALA A 49 7.10 5.68 -7.84
CA ALA A 49 6.75 6.67 -8.85
C ALA A 49 7.58 6.50 -10.12
N GLY A 50 8.88 6.23 -10.00
CA GLY A 50 9.77 5.94 -11.13
C GLY A 50 9.27 4.78 -11.98
N ILE A 51 8.92 3.65 -11.35
CA ILE A 51 8.41 2.47 -12.07
C ILE A 51 7.07 2.78 -12.73
N ILE A 52 6.15 3.43 -12.02
CA ILE A 52 4.82 3.77 -12.54
C ILE A 52 4.92 4.68 -13.77
N THR A 53 5.83 5.66 -13.78
CA THR A 53 5.98 6.59 -14.91
C THR A 53 6.33 5.88 -16.22
N VAL A 54 7.25 4.91 -16.16
CA VAL A 54 7.68 4.13 -17.34
C VAL A 54 6.53 3.26 -17.83
N LEU A 55 5.83 2.58 -16.92
CA LEU A 55 4.69 1.74 -17.29
C LEU A 55 3.53 2.55 -17.85
N LEU A 56 3.29 3.76 -17.33
CA LEU A 56 2.29 4.69 -17.83
C LEU A 56 2.63 5.16 -19.24
N ALA A 57 3.89 5.50 -19.51
CA ALA A 57 4.35 5.89 -20.84
C ALA A 57 4.15 4.76 -21.87
N ILE A 58 4.50 3.52 -21.52
CA ILE A 58 4.28 2.35 -22.38
C ILE A 58 2.77 2.14 -22.62
N SER A 59 1.96 2.27 -21.57
CA SER A 59 0.50 2.10 -21.67
C SER A 59 -0.14 3.16 -22.57
N GLY A 60 0.30 4.41 -22.45
CA GLY A 60 -0.13 5.50 -23.34
C GLY A 60 0.27 5.27 -24.80
N ALA A 61 1.52 4.86 -25.05
CA ALA A 61 1.98 4.55 -26.41
C ALA A 61 1.18 3.41 -27.04
N LYS A 62 0.91 2.34 -26.28
CA LYS A 62 0.11 1.20 -26.75
C LYS A 62 -1.35 1.58 -27.06
N PHE A 63 -1.93 2.50 -26.27
CA PHE A 63 -3.28 3.01 -26.53
C PHE A 63 -3.34 3.73 -27.89
N VAL A 64 -2.37 4.61 -28.17
CA VAL A 64 -2.30 5.33 -29.46
C VAL A 64 -2.07 4.36 -30.62
N LEU A 65 -1.14 3.42 -30.48
CA LEU A 65 -0.87 2.42 -31.53
C LEU A 65 -2.10 1.53 -31.82
N GLY A 66 -2.88 1.21 -30.78
CA GLY A 66 -4.12 0.46 -30.90
C GLY A 66 -5.22 1.18 -31.66
N MET A 67 -5.28 2.52 -31.56
CA MET A 67 -6.21 3.33 -32.36
C MET A 67 -5.84 3.28 -33.84
N ILE A 68 -4.54 3.44 -34.17
CA ILE A 68 -4.07 3.45 -35.55
C ILE A 68 -4.23 2.08 -36.21
N ARG A 69 -3.99 0.98 -35.48
CA ARG A 69 -4.09 -0.38 -36.02
C ARG A 69 -5.54 -0.82 -36.31
N ARG A 70 -6.53 -0.16 -35.71
CA ARG A 70 -7.96 -0.47 -35.90
C ARG A 70 -8.64 0.44 -36.92
N ALA A 71 -7.99 1.53 -37.34
CA ALA A 71 -8.39 2.33 -38.48
C ALA A 71 -7.91 1.67 -39.79
#